data_AF-A0A2D6HCB3-F1
#
_entry.id   AF-A0A2D6HCB3-F1
#
_cell.length_a   1.000
_cell.length_b   1.000
_cell.length_c   1.000
_cell.angle_alpha   90.00
_cell.angle_beta   90.00
_cell.angle_gamma   90.00
#
_symmetry.space_group_name_H-M   'P 1'
#
loop_
_entity.id
_entity.type
_entity.pdbx_description
1 polymer ?
#
loop_
_entity_poly.entity_id
_entity_poly.type
_entity_poly.pdbx_seq_one_letter_code
_entity_poly.pdbx_strand_id
1 'polypeptide(L)'
;MGVRHRTRSSDWRRFDERPSLLHVAYPSPALGAWVSGCFPTPRVRRASHQIVVHRFRSYPLPAFFQNAGGLGRLCPTRIMAHILLVDLNNFAHYPSIAVGLLTASLRQVGHTVRVFSPLAHGVKSLPREMVETRIDALEQRISFSTHKWLGPPRKVLGRARGRWRERKEHGAMPAFREMIAQQGDLLLISAYTDSLAVARGMCATAAMAGIPVVIGGPIFSQAEVSREWARLPGVRAVVGAEFERQIVAFCRDVLAGADLASYPGSFTPDGKEGATPAAERNLDDLLIPDYTDFPWDRYESRIIPIQMGRGCGWGHCRFCGDIVTANGRGYRTRRVGSVLAEMKSQSERHESRDFVFLDLKLNSHPDTWRKLVQGIAEELPGSRWIGSVHVQGDIDNGLERQDLEAARAAGMLRLTFGMESGSQRVLDSMGKGTCVERNKRFVCDASAAGLSVRTTIIQGYPGEAESDLALTAELLEELNGELDRVRINRLNVLEGTMLAHDLDGQSGPETSIHSIGWEHEWARSHYVHVRERDRGYRKQMRRVLRASHAINRRPIQENARVFHGLM
;
A
#
# COMPACT_ATOMS: atom_id res chain seq x y z
N MET A 1 63.40 24.18 -0.53
CA MET A 1 62.92 23.13 0.40
C MET A 1 61.45 22.93 0.14
N GLY A 2 61.12 21.99 -0.76
CA GLY A 2 59.80 21.84 -1.38
C GLY A 2 59.14 20.54 -0.96
N VAL A 3 57.89 20.65 -0.50
CA VAL A 3 57.03 19.55 -0.07
C VAL A 3 56.45 18.85 -1.31
N ARG A 4 56.56 17.52 -1.33
CA ARG A 4 56.12 16.64 -2.42
C ARG A 4 54.60 16.41 -2.40
N HIS A 5 53.96 16.62 -3.54
CA HIS A 5 52.66 16.04 -3.89
C HIS A 5 52.77 14.51 -4.02
N ARG A 6 51.74 13.79 -3.53
CA ARG A 6 51.43 12.42 -3.96
C ARG A 6 49.94 12.27 -4.20
N THR A 7 49.60 12.07 -5.46
CA THR A 7 48.33 11.56 -6.00
C THR A 7 48.34 10.02 -5.98
N ARG A 8 47.23 9.38 -5.59
CA ARG A 8 46.83 7.99 -5.92
C ARG A 8 45.29 7.98 -5.91
N SER A 9 44.58 7.98 -7.04
CA SER A 9 44.30 6.90 -8.00
C SER A 9 43.59 5.68 -7.40
N SER A 10 42.30 5.60 -7.76
CA SER A 10 41.38 4.46 -7.85
C SER A 10 41.96 3.04 -7.77
N ASP A 11 41.34 2.20 -6.93
CA ASP A 11 41.23 0.76 -7.16
C ASP A 11 40.02 0.18 -6.40
N TRP A 12 38.93 -0.11 -7.11
CA TRP A 12 37.80 -0.91 -6.63
C TRP A 12 37.54 -2.01 -7.66
N ARG A 13 38.20 -3.16 -7.52
CA ARG A 13 37.79 -4.44 -8.15
C ARG A 13 38.20 -5.66 -7.32
N ARG A 14 37.18 -6.50 -7.10
CA ARG A 14 37.11 -7.95 -6.80
C ARG A 14 36.60 -8.29 -5.39
N PHE A 15 35.37 -8.83 -5.23
CA PHE A 15 34.85 -10.18 -5.60
C PHE A 15 35.60 -11.28 -4.83
N ASP A 16 35.03 -12.35 -4.28
CA ASP A 16 33.71 -12.98 -4.27
C ASP A 16 33.88 -14.17 -3.28
N GLU A 17 32.97 -14.44 -2.34
CA GLU A 17 32.91 -15.77 -1.70
C GLU A 17 31.45 -16.17 -1.46
N ARG A 18 30.91 -16.93 -2.41
CA ARG A 18 29.70 -17.76 -2.25
C ARG A 18 30.13 -19.22 -2.10
N PRO A 19 29.50 -20.03 -1.23
CA PRO A 19 29.67 -21.47 -1.28
C PRO A 19 28.77 -22.11 -2.35
N SER A 20 29.45 -22.72 -3.32
CA SER A 20 29.13 -23.94 -4.10
C SER A 20 27.73 -24.58 -3.97
N LEU A 21 26.94 -24.47 -5.05
CA LEU A 21 25.88 -25.43 -5.38
C LEU A 21 26.32 -26.27 -6.59
N LEU A 22 26.31 -27.58 -6.39
CA LEU A 22 26.63 -28.62 -7.36
C LEU A 22 25.70 -28.56 -8.58
N HIS A 23 26.30 -28.39 -9.76
CA HIS A 23 25.67 -28.63 -11.05
C HIS A 23 25.47 -30.14 -11.27
N VAL A 24 24.23 -30.55 -11.51
CA VAL A 24 23.91 -31.80 -12.21
C VAL A 24 23.31 -31.41 -13.55
N ALA A 25 24.06 -31.67 -14.62
CA ALA A 25 23.60 -31.61 -16.00
C ALA A 25 22.93 -32.94 -16.39
N TYR A 26 21.90 -32.92 -17.24
CA TYR A 26 21.55 -33.93 -18.27
C TYR A 26 20.28 -33.49 -19.06
N PRO A 27 19.97 -34.06 -20.25
CA PRO A 27 20.07 -33.33 -21.51
C PRO A 27 18.72 -33.08 -22.23
N SER A 28 18.77 -32.22 -23.25
CA SER A 28 17.78 -32.11 -24.32
C SER A 28 17.72 -33.38 -25.17
N PRO A 29 16.55 -33.70 -25.75
CA PRO A 29 16.48 -34.25 -27.09
C PRO A 29 15.75 -33.30 -28.04
N ALA A 30 16.28 -33.28 -29.26
CA ALA A 30 15.77 -32.60 -30.42
C ALA A 30 14.74 -33.47 -31.18
N LEU A 31 14.12 -32.81 -32.18
CA LEU A 31 13.54 -33.33 -33.43
C LEU A 31 12.08 -33.83 -33.45
N GLY A 32 11.30 -33.20 -34.34
CA GLY A 32 10.01 -33.66 -34.83
C GLY A 32 9.30 -32.61 -35.71
N ALA A 33 9.69 -32.55 -36.98
CA ALA A 33 9.11 -31.70 -38.02
C ALA A 33 7.74 -32.21 -38.54
N TRP A 34 7.19 -31.50 -39.54
CA TRP A 34 6.00 -31.77 -40.39
C TRP A 34 4.66 -31.22 -39.84
N VAL A 35 3.77 -30.53 -40.56
CA VAL A 35 3.67 -30.08 -41.96
C VAL A 35 2.59 -28.97 -42.07
N SER A 36 2.70 -28.17 -43.12
CA SER A 36 1.81 -27.15 -43.69
C SER A 36 0.29 -27.36 -43.64
N GLY A 37 -0.47 -26.25 -43.59
CA GLY A 37 -1.87 -26.19 -44.04
C GLY A 37 -2.40 -24.76 -44.13
N CYS A 38 -2.65 -24.30 -45.36
CA CYS A 38 -3.10 -22.97 -45.76
C CYS A 38 -4.48 -22.51 -45.23
N PHE A 39 -4.62 -21.18 -45.12
CA PHE A 39 -5.79 -20.28 -45.16
C PHE A 39 -6.99 -20.76 -46.02
N PRO A 40 -8.26 -20.27 -45.81
CA PRO A 40 -8.57 -18.83 -45.77
C PRO A 40 -9.79 -18.33 -44.95
N THR A 41 -9.78 -17.03 -44.62
CA THR A 41 -10.96 -16.16 -44.40
C THR A 41 -11.46 -15.62 -45.76
N PRO A 42 -12.55 -14.82 -45.93
CA PRO A 42 -13.50 -14.24 -44.97
C PRO A 42 -14.99 -14.37 -45.40
N ARG A 43 -15.96 -14.01 -44.54
CA ARG A 43 -17.22 -13.40 -45.01
C ARG A 43 -17.96 -12.61 -43.91
N VAL A 44 -18.16 -11.34 -44.24
CA VAL A 44 -19.00 -10.34 -43.56
C VAL A 44 -20.47 -10.61 -43.87
N ARG A 45 -21.37 -10.58 -42.86
CA ARG A 45 -22.77 -10.16 -43.04
C ARG A 45 -23.34 -9.45 -41.81
N ARG A 46 -24.19 -8.48 -42.13
CA ARG A 46 -24.77 -7.41 -41.30
C ARG A 46 -25.77 -7.87 -40.25
N ALA A 47 -25.91 -6.97 -39.26
CA ALA A 47 -26.85 -6.85 -38.17
C ALA A 47 -28.33 -7.23 -38.42
N SER A 48 -28.95 -7.74 -37.35
CA SER A 48 -30.35 -7.51 -37.02
C SER A 48 -30.52 -7.56 -35.50
N HIS A 49 -31.05 -6.47 -34.94
CA HIS A 49 -31.38 -6.32 -33.53
C HIS A 49 -32.50 -7.29 -33.12
N GLN A 50 -32.25 -8.12 -32.10
CA GLN A 50 -33.30 -8.69 -31.26
C GLN A 50 -32.84 -8.64 -29.82
N ILE A 51 -33.55 -7.84 -29.02
CA ILE A 51 -33.45 -7.81 -27.57
C ILE A 51 -34.11 -9.10 -27.07
N VAL A 52 -33.30 -10.03 -26.58
CA VAL A 52 -33.78 -11.25 -25.91
C VAL A 52 -33.43 -11.15 -24.43
N VAL A 53 -34.45 -10.98 -23.60
CA VAL A 53 -34.35 -11.05 -22.14
C VAL A 53 -34.20 -12.52 -21.75
N HIS A 54 -32.97 -12.96 -21.47
CA HIS A 54 -32.72 -14.31 -20.94
C HIS A 54 -32.59 -14.29 -19.42
N ARG A 55 -33.50 -15.03 -18.76
CA ARG A 55 -33.40 -15.46 -17.36
C ARG A 55 -32.03 -16.07 -17.08
N PHE A 56 -31.39 -15.61 -16.01
CA PHE A 56 -30.15 -16.15 -15.46
C PHE A 56 -30.25 -17.67 -15.24
N ARG A 57 -29.46 -18.43 -16.01
CA ARG A 57 -29.06 -19.80 -15.66
C ARG A 57 -27.65 -19.71 -15.07
N SER A 58 -27.50 -20.23 -13.87
CA SER A 58 -26.24 -20.46 -13.18
C SER A 58 -25.31 -21.33 -14.05
N TYR A 59 -24.15 -20.80 -14.40
CA TYR A 59 -23.08 -21.58 -15.05
C TYR A 59 -22.19 -22.21 -13.98
N PRO A 60 -21.89 -23.51 -14.06
CA PRO A 60 -20.88 -24.13 -13.21
C PRO A 60 -19.47 -23.68 -13.65
N LEU A 61 -18.61 -23.40 -12.66
CA LEU A 61 -17.19 -23.09 -12.85
C LEU A 61 -16.47 -24.23 -13.62
N PRO A 62 -15.51 -23.93 -14.50
CA PRO A 62 -14.75 -24.96 -15.20
C PRO A 62 -13.87 -25.77 -14.23
N ALA A 63 -13.95 -27.09 -14.38
CA ALA A 63 -13.17 -28.08 -13.63
C ALA A 63 -11.69 -28.03 -14.06
N PHE A 64 -10.88 -27.27 -13.32
CA PHE A 64 -9.42 -27.30 -13.43
C PHE A 64 -8.74 -27.17 -12.06
N PHE A 65 -9.18 -27.96 -11.08
CA PHE A 65 -8.46 -28.22 -9.83
C PHE A 65 -8.85 -29.61 -9.30
N GLN A 66 -8.38 -30.65 -9.95
CA GLN A 66 -8.35 -32.01 -9.38
C GLN A 66 -6.95 -32.57 -9.62
N ASN A 67 -6.00 -32.13 -8.80
CA ASN A 67 -4.80 -32.89 -8.43
C ASN A 67 -4.01 -32.11 -7.38
N ALA A 68 -4.51 -32.13 -6.15
CA ALA A 68 -3.70 -31.93 -4.95
C ALA A 68 -3.85 -33.19 -4.10
N GLY A 69 -3.05 -34.20 -4.42
CA GLY A 69 -2.89 -35.38 -3.57
C GLY A 69 -2.09 -34.97 -2.34
N GLY A 70 -2.66 -35.18 -1.15
CA GLY A 70 -1.95 -34.97 0.13
C GLY A 70 -2.68 -34.15 1.19
N LEU A 71 -4.00 -34.29 1.34
CA LEU A 71 -4.69 -33.90 2.58
C LEU A 71 -5.30 -35.16 3.19
N GLY A 72 -4.63 -35.66 4.23
CA GLY A 72 -5.14 -36.72 5.07
C GLY A 72 -6.51 -36.37 5.64
N ARG A 73 -7.33 -37.40 5.79
CA ARG A 73 -8.70 -37.38 6.33
C ARG A 73 -8.76 -36.55 7.62
N LEU A 74 -9.46 -35.41 7.59
CA LEU A 74 -9.90 -34.71 8.80
C LEU A 74 -11.36 -35.06 9.08
N CYS A 75 -11.60 -35.66 10.25
CA CYS A 75 -12.90 -36.00 10.83
C CYS A 75 -13.69 -34.73 11.27
N PRO A 76 -14.99 -34.87 11.60
CA PRO A 76 -16.00 -33.84 11.37
C PRO A 76 -16.45 -33.12 12.65
N THR A 77 -16.24 -31.80 12.69
CA THR A 77 -17.19 -30.81 13.22
C THR A 77 -16.85 -29.48 12.53
N ARG A 78 -17.44 -29.24 11.34
CA ARG A 78 -17.36 -27.90 10.73
C ARG A 78 -18.19 -26.96 11.59
N ILE A 79 -17.53 -26.24 12.50
CA ILE A 79 -18.14 -25.11 13.20
C ILE A 79 -18.37 -24.04 12.13
N MET A 80 -19.57 -24.01 11.56
CA MET A 80 -20.03 -22.88 10.75
C MET A 80 -20.36 -21.75 11.71
N ALA A 81 -19.78 -20.58 11.46
CA ALA A 81 -19.90 -19.41 12.33
C ALA A 81 -20.30 -18.21 11.50
N HIS A 82 -21.04 -17.30 12.14
CA HIS A 82 -21.37 -15.98 11.65
C HIS A 82 -20.25 -15.03 12.05
N ILE A 83 -19.42 -14.68 11.06
CA ILE A 83 -18.25 -13.82 11.26
C ILE A 83 -18.59 -12.44 10.71
N LEU A 84 -18.49 -11.44 11.57
CA LEU A 84 -18.57 -10.05 11.17
C LEU A 84 -17.17 -9.51 10.93
N LEU A 85 -16.84 -9.11 9.70
CA LEU A 85 -15.54 -8.53 9.34
C LEU A 85 -15.70 -7.03 9.06
N VAL A 86 -15.08 -6.20 9.90
CA VAL A 86 -15.14 -4.75 9.81
C VAL A 86 -13.93 -4.21 9.04
N ASP A 87 -14.20 -3.39 8.02
CA ASP A 87 -13.20 -2.58 7.33
C ASP A 87 -13.22 -1.14 7.85
N LEU A 88 -12.22 -0.74 8.65
CA LEU A 88 -12.08 0.64 9.14
C LEU A 88 -11.23 1.52 8.20
N ASN A 89 -11.00 1.11 6.96
CA ASN A 89 -10.30 1.94 5.98
C ASN A 89 -11.15 3.14 5.50
N ASN A 90 -11.13 4.24 6.26
CA ASN A 90 -11.90 5.45 5.94
C ASN A 90 -11.32 6.31 4.80
N PHE A 91 -10.18 5.91 4.24
CA PHE A 91 -9.58 6.53 3.05
C PHE A 91 -9.94 5.82 1.75
N ALA A 92 -10.76 4.77 1.82
CA ALA A 92 -10.96 3.87 0.71
C ALA A 92 -11.99 4.42 -0.30
N HIS A 93 -11.51 4.67 -1.52
CA HIS A 93 -12.35 4.89 -2.72
C HIS A 93 -12.61 3.58 -3.48
N TYR A 94 -12.17 2.46 -2.92
CA TYR A 94 -12.27 1.11 -3.47
C TYR A 94 -12.26 0.08 -2.33
N PRO A 95 -12.66 -1.17 -2.56
CA PRO A 95 -12.61 -2.23 -1.54
C PRO A 95 -11.22 -2.48 -0.94
N SER A 96 -11.14 -2.81 0.34
CA SER A 96 -9.87 -3.18 0.96
C SER A 96 -9.47 -4.62 0.58
N ILE A 97 -8.32 -4.78 -0.08
CA ILE A 97 -7.86 -6.09 -0.59
C ILE A 97 -7.70 -7.14 0.52
N ALA A 98 -7.15 -6.76 1.67
CA ALA A 98 -6.95 -7.68 2.80
C ALA A 98 -8.29 -8.23 3.31
N VAL A 99 -9.29 -7.37 3.46
CA VAL A 99 -10.65 -7.77 3.86
C VAL A 99 -11.25 -8.71 2.82
N GLY A 100 -11.11 -8.42 1.52
CA GLY A 100 -11.57 -9.32 0.45
C GLY A 100 -10.89 -10.70 0.47
N LEU A 101 -9.59 -10.76 0.74
CA LEU A 101 -8.86 -12.03 0.88
C LEU A 101 -9.35 -12.85 2.08
N LEU A 102 -9.50 -12.21 3.25
CA LEU A 102 -10.00 -12.89 4.45
C LEU A 102 -11.43 -13.39 4.26
N THR A 103 -12.30 -12.57 3.64
CA THR A 103 -13.68 -12.96 3.28
C THR A 103 -13.69 -14.20 2.38
N ALA A 104 -12.88 -14.20 1.31
CA ALA A 104 -12.78 -15.34 0.40
C ALA A 104 -12.33 -16.62 1.13
N SER A 105 -11.28 -16.54 1.96
CA SER A 105 -10.75 -17.68 2.71
C SER A 105 -11.76 -18.27 3.70
N LEU A 106 -12.49 -17.42 4.42
CA LEU A 106 -13.48 -17.85 5.41
C LEU A 106 -14.74 -18.42 4.75
N ARG A 107 -15.23 -17.81 3.66
CA ARG A 107 -16.38 -18.31 2.90
C ARG A 107 -16.07 -19.65 2.21
N GLN A 108 -14.85 -19.86 1.73
CA GLN A 108 -14.45 -21.11 1.08
C GLN A 108 -14.70 -22.35 1.95
N VAL A 109 -14.54 -22.22 3.28
CA VAL A 109 -14.77 -23.32 4.23
C VAL A 109 -16.19 -23.34 4.83
N GLY A 110 -17.06 -22.43 4.41
CA GLY A 110 -18.48 -22.40 4.75
C GLY A 110 -18.89 -21.46 5.88
N HIS A 111 -18.01 -20.57 6.37
CA HIS A 111 -18.45 -19.54 7.32
C HIS A 111 -19.40 -18.55 6.64
N THR A 112 -20.39 -18.05 7.39
CA THR A 112 -21.21 -16.93 6.95
C THR A 112 -20.48 -15.65 7.32
N VAL A 113 -19.81 -15.05 6.34
CA VAL A 113 -19.07 -13.79 6.54
C VAL A 113 -19.90 -12.63 6.04
N ARG A 114 -20.00 -11.56 6.83
CA ARG A 114 -20.50 -10.26 6.38
C ARG A 114 -19.41 -9.20 6.53
N VAL A 115 -19.27 -8.34 5.54
CA VAL A 115 -18.38 -7.17 5.63
C VAL A 115 -19.14 -5.93 6.10
N PHE A 116 -18.66 -5.30 7.17
CA PHE A 116 -19.08 -3.95 7.57
C PHE A 116 -18.11 -2.92 7.03
N SER A 117 -18.62 -1.97 6.25
CA SER A 117 -17.86 -0.77 5.88
C SER A 117 -18.60 0.47 6.38
N PRO A 118 -17.94 1.39 7.11
CA PRO A 118 -18.54 2.67 7.49
C PRO A 118 -19.13 3.44 6.29
N LEU A 119 -18.54 3.28 5.09
CA LEU A 119 -19.02 3.89 3.85
C LEU A 119 -20.44 3.43 3.47
N ALA A 120 -20.78 2.17 3.72
CA ALA A 120 -22.12 1.63 3.47
C ALA A 120 -23.19 2.30 4.35
N HIS A 121 -22.78 2.91 5.47
CA HIS A 121 -23.65 3.51 6.48
C HIS A 121 -23.52 5.04 6.56
N GLY A 122 -23.14 5.67 5.44
CA GLY A 122 -23.18 7.13 5.28
C GLY A 122 -21.93 7.87 5.75
N VAL A 123 -20.89 7.17 6.21
CA VAL A 123 -19.59 7.80 6.49
C VAL A 123 -18.88 8.07 5.16
N LYS A 124 -18.71 9.34 4.81
CA LYS A 124 -18.02 9.72 3.57
C LYS A 124 -16.54 9.34 3.65
N SER A 125 -15.99 8.82 2.54
CA SER A 125 -14.55 8.63 2.39
C SER A 125 -13.81 9.96 2.50
N LEU A 126 -12.57 9.90 3.01
CA LEU A 126 -11.68 11.04 3.04
C LEU A 126 -10.76 11.00 1.80
N PRO A 127 -10.92 11.89 0.82
CA PRO A 127 -10.03 11.91 -0.33
C PRO A 127 -8.61 12.27 0.13
N ARG A 128 -7.60 11.57 -0.41
CA ARG A 128 -6.20 11.84 -0.05
C ARG A 128 -5.70 13.13 -0.71
N GLU A 129 -6.11 13.36 -1.96
CA GLU A 129 -5.58 14.45 -2.79
C GLU A 129 -6.65 15.05 -3.69
N MET A 130 -6.99 16.30 -3.40
CA MET A 130 -7.91 17.10 -4.21
C MET A 130 -7.15 18.26 -4.87
N VAL A 131 -7.75 18.90 -5.88
CA VAL A 131 -7.29 20.20 -6.37
C VAL A 131 -7.22 21.17 -5.18
N GLU A 132 -6.03 21.71 -4.92
CA GLU A 132 -5.83 22.57 -3.75
C GLU A 132 -6.46 23.95 -3.92
N THR A 133 -7.18 24.38 -2.90
CA THR A 133 -7.70 25.74 -2.77
C THR A 133 -6.70 26.64 -2.05
N ARG A 134 -6.99 27.96 -2.02
CA ARG A 134 -6.21 28.92 -1.22
C ARG A 134 -6.29 28.64 0.28
N ILE A 135 -7.38 28.00 0.74
CA ILE A 135 -7.55 27.62 2.14
C ILE A 135 -6.59 26.47 2.45
N ASP A 136 -6.53 25.45 1.60
CA ASP A 136 -5.59 24.33 1.77
C ASP A 136 -4.13 24.81 1.83
N ALA A 137 -3.76 25.78 0.99
CA ALA A 137 -2.44 26.39 1.02
C ALA A 137 -2.14 27.10 2.37
N LEU A 138 -3.14 27.78 2.95
CA LEU A 138 -3.00 28.41 4.27
C LEU A 138 -2.88 27.36 5.37
N GLU A 139 -3.70 26.31 5.30
CA GLU A 139 -3.67 25.22 6.26
C GLU A 139 -2.32 24.50 6.25
N GLN A 140 -1.77 24.18 5.08
CA GLN A 140 -0.43 23.61 4.98
C GLN A 140 0.62 24.55 5.57
N ARG A 141 0.57 25.85 5.28
CA ARG A 141 1.50 26.83 5.89
C ARG A 141 1.43 26.81 7.41
N ILE A 142 0.24 26.65 8.01
CA ILE A 142 0.08 26.55 9.47
C ILE A 142 0.65 25.21 9.97
N SER A 143 0.31 24.10 9.31
CA SER A 143 0.75 22.75 9.70
C SER A 143 2.27 22.59 9.68
N PHE A 144 2.94 23.13 8.65
CA PHE A 144 4.39 23.08 8.46
C PHE A 144 5.14 24.23 9.15
N SER A 145 4.44 25.17 9.79
CA SER A 145 5.10 26.25 10.52
C SER A 145 5.69 25.76 11.83
N THR A 146 6.95 26.10 12.04
CA THR A 146 7.68 25.93 13.31
C THR A 146 7.77 27.24 14.11
N HIS A 147 7.04 28.29 13.70
CA HIS A 147 7.03 29.55 14.43
C HIS A 147 6.36 29.38 15.81
N LYS A 148 7.03 29.80 16.89
CA LYS A 148 6.55 29.63 18.27
C LYS A 148 5.09 30.06 18.51
N TRP A 149 4.69 31.20 17.95
CA TRP A 149 3.31 31.73 18.04
C TRP A 149 2.25 30.92 17.31
N LEU A 150 2.64 30.14 16.30
CA LEU A 150 1.73 29.26 15.55
C LEU A 150 1.63 27.86 16.18
N GLY A 151 2.44 27.56 17.20
CA GLY A 151 2.39 26.29 17.94
C GLY A 151 1.04 26.03 18.60
N PRO A 152 0.52 26.92 19.48
CA PRO A 152 -0.79 26.72 20.11
C PRO A 152 -1.95 26.65 19.10
N PRO A 153 -2.08 27.56 18.12
CA PRO A 153 -3.10 27.45 17.08
C PRO A 153 -3.04 26.13 16.31
N ARG A 154 -1.83 25.66 15.95
CA ARG A 154 -1.63 24.36 15.27
C ARG A 154 -2.13 23.18 16.12
N LYS A 155 -1.82 23.18 17.43
CA LYS A 155 -2.31 22.14 18.35
C LYS A 155 -3.83 22.16 18.48
N VAL A 156 -4.44 23.34 18.58
CA VAL A 156 -5.90 23.51 18.64
C VAL A 156 -6.56 23.02 17.35
N LEU A 157 -6.05 23.43 16.18
CA LEU A 157 -6.54 23.00 14.88
C LEU A 157 -6.42 21.48 14.71
N GLY A 158 -5.29 20.90 15.12
CA GLY A 158 -5.07 19.45 15.10
C GLY A 158 -6.08 18.69 15.96
N ARG A 159 -6.31 19.14 17.20
CA ARG A 159 -7.32 18.55 18.10
C ARG A 159 -8.74 18.68 17.57
N ALA A 160 -9.09 19.85 17.02
CA ALA A 160 -10.41 20.08 16.43
C ALA A 160 -10.65 19.15 15.23
N ARG A 161 -9.64 18.99 14.36
CA ARG A 161 -9.70 18.04 13.23
C ARG A 161 -9.80 16.60 13.68
N GLY A 162 -9.02 16.19 14.69
CA GLY A 162 -9.10 14.85 15.28
C GLY A 162 -10.52 14.55 15.77
N ARG A 163 -11.08 15.43 16.60
CA ARG A 163 -12.47 15.30 17.08
C ARG A 163 -13.49 15.28 15.95
N TRP A 164 -13.29 16.07 14.90
CA TRP A 164 -14.20 16.08 13.75
C TRP A 164 -14.14 14.77 12.95
N ARG A 165 -12.94 14.21 12.74
CA ARG A 165 -12.77 12.89 12.13
C ARG A 165 -13.41 11.81 12.97
N GLU A 166 -13.09 11.77 14.26
CA GLU A 166 -13.70 10.83 15.21
C GLU A 166 -15.23 10.89 15.15
N ARG A 167 -15.84 12.08 15.22
CA ARG A 167 -17.32 12.21 15.13
C ARG A 167 -17.90 11.60 13.86
N LYS A 168 -17.22 11.74 12.71
CA LYS A 168 -17.68 11.14 11.45
C LYS A 168 -17.63 9.62 11.50
N GLU A 169 -16.54 9.06 12.03
CA GLU A 169 -16.38 7.60 12.15
C GLU A 169 -17.39 7.00 13.14
N HIS A 170 -17.68 7.70 14.23
CA HIS A 170 -18.72 7.30 15.19
C HIS A 170 -20.13 7.27 14.59
N GLY A 171 -20.36 7.94 13.45
CA GLY A 171 -21.63 7.88 12.72
C GLY A 171 -22.03 6.47 12.30
N ALA A 172 -21.06 5.55 12.16
CA ALA A 172 -21.31 4.15 11.81
C ALA A 172 -21.72 3.27 13.02
N MET A 173 -21.52 3.73 14.26
CA MET A 173 -21.75 2.92 15.46
C MET A 173 -23.19 2.41 15.65
N PRO A 174 -24.26 3.19 15.35
CA PRO A 174 -25.63 2.67 15.45
C PRO A 174 -25.88 1.47 14.53
N ALA A 175 -25.47 1.57 13.26
CA ALA A 175 -25.60 0.47 12.31
C ALA A 175 -24.76 -0.75 12.69
N PHE A 176 -23.55 -0.52 13.21
CA PHE A 176 -22.71 -1.59 13.75
C PHE A 176 -23.40 -2.33 14.91
N ARG A 177 -23.99 -1.59 15.87
CA ARG A 177 -24.71 -2.17 17.02
C ARG A 177 -25.88 -3.05 16.58
N GLU A 178 -26.63 -2.60 15.59
CA GLU A 178 -27.74 -3.37 15.02
C GLU A 178 -27.24 -4.68 14.41
N MET A 179 -26.19 -4.63 13.59
CA MET A 179 -25.71 -5.81 12.89
C MET A 179 -25.03 -6.82 13.80
N ILE A 180 -24.20 -6.36 14.75
CA ILE A 180 -23.51 -7.28 15.68
C ILE A 180 -24.50 -7.98 16.63
N ALA A 181 -25.61 -7.32 17.00
CA ALA A 181 -26.66 -7.92 17.81
C ALA A 181 -27.42 -9.04 17.08
N GLN A 182 -27.40 -9.05 15.75
CA GLN A 182 -28.13 -10.03 14.95
C GLN A 182 -27.29 -11.25 14.54
N GLN A 183 -25.96 -11.11 14.38
CA GLN A 183 -25.16 -12.07 13.58
C GLN A 183 -23.68 -12.20 13.97
N GLY A 184 -23.32 -12.15 15.25
CA GLY A 184 -21.90 -12.24 15.64
C GLY A 184 -21.57 -13.44 16.52
N ASP A 185 -20.92 -14.45 15.96
CA ASP A 185 -20.14 -15.43 16.75
C ASP A 185 -18.70 -14.95 16.97
N LEU A 186 -18.18 -14.15 16.02
CA LEU A 186 -16.82 -13.60 16.03
C LEU A 186 -16.77 -12.26 15.31
N LEU A 187 -16.08 -11.28 15.91
CA LEU A 187 -15.80 -9.99 15.30
C LEU A 187 -14.33 -9.92 14.85
N LEU A 188 -14.11 -9.68 13.57
CA LEU A 188 -12.80 -9.36 13.01
C LEU A 188 -12.76 -7.87 12.65
N ILE A 189 -11.72 -7.15 13.04
CA ILE A 189 -11.56 -5.72 12.73
C ILE A 189 -10.26 -5.51 11.98
N SER A 190 -10.34 -5.10 10.71
CA SER A 190 -9.20 -4.57 9.95
C SER A 190 -9.07 -3.08 10.24
N ALA A 191 -8.06 -2.71 11.04
CA ALA A 191 -7.90 -1.38 11.59
C ALA A 191 -6.61 -0.67 11.14
N TYR A 192 -6.69 0.66 11.17
CA TYR A 192 -5.55 1.57 11.15
C TYR A 192 -5.49 2.31 12.48
N THR A 193 -4.32 2.82 12.86
CA THR A 193 -4.15 3.51 14.16
C THR A 193 -5.04 4.74 14.29
N ASP A 194 -5.29 5.46 13.19
CA ASP A 194 -6.20 6.60 13.16
C ASP A 194 -7.65 6.26 13.55
N SER A 195 -8.03 4.97 13.48
CA SER A 195 -9.38 4.47 13.82
C SER A 195 -9.47 3.91 15.24
N LEU A 196 -8.49 4.17 16.12
CA LEU A 196 -8.46 3.66 17.49
C LEU A 196 -9.75 3.94 18.27
N ALA A 197 -10.28 5.16 18.18
CA ALA A 197 -11.47 5.55 18.94
C ALA A 197 -12.71 4.73 18.54
N VAL A 198 -12.96 4.57 17.24
CA VAL A 198 -14.08 3.77 16.73
C VAL A 198 -13.86 2.28 16.97
N ALA A 199 -12.63 1.77 16.79
CA ALA A 199 -12.28 0.38 17.09
C ALA A 199 -12.53 0.05 18.57
N ARG A 200 -12.12 0.93 19.49
CA ARG A 200 -12.39 0.79 20.94
C ARG A 200 -13.89 0.73 21.24
N GLY A 201 -14.69 1.58 20.59
CA GLY A 201 -16.15 1.58 20.74
C GLY A 201 -16.81 0.29 20.23
N MET A 202 -16.33 -0.25 19.10
CA MET A 202 -16.77 -1.53 18.55
C MET A 202 -16.39 -2.70 19.45
N CYS A 203 -15.15 -2.71 19.94
CA CYS A 203 -14.63 -3.71 20.89
C CYS A 203 -15.47 -3.74 22.17
N ALA A 204 -15.74 -2.58 22.78
CA ALA A 204 -16.59 -2.48 23.97
C ALA A 204 -18.02 -3.00 23.72
N THR A 205 -18.59 -2.70 22.55
CA THR A 205 -19.93 -3.17 22.17
C THR A 205 -19.96 -4.70 22.01
N ALA A 206 -18.96 -5.28 21.36
CA ALA A 206 -18.83 -6.73 21.20
C ALA A 206 -18.60 -7.44 22.55
N ALA A 207 -17.76 -6.86 23.41
CA ALA A 207 -17.53 -7.37 24.76
C ALA A 207 -18.81 -7.44 25.59
N MET A 208 -19.67 -6.40 25.53
CA MET A 208 -20.97 -6.40 26.19
C MET A 208 -21.92 -7.49 25.67
N ALA A 209 -21.75 -7.91 24.41
CA ALA A 209 -22.52 -8.97 23.78
C ALA A 209 -21.89 -10.36 23.97
N GLY A 210 -20.73 -10.46 24.64
CA GLY A 210 -20.00 -11.73 24.81
C GLY A 210 -19.31 -12.23 23.54
N ILE A 211 -19.13 -11.38 22.54
CA ILE A 211 -18.58 -11.75 21.23
C ILE A 211 -17.06 -11.52 21.24
N PRO A 212 -16.23 -12.55 20.97
CA PRO A 212 -14.78 -12.41 20.91
C PRO A 212 -14.37 -11.49 19.75
N VAL A 213 -13.33 -10.68 19.98
CA VAL A 213 -12.81 -9.75 18.98
C VAL A 213 -11.37 -10.10 18.59
N VAL A 214 -11.09 -10.06 17.30
CA VAL A 214 -9.72 -10.09 16.75
C VAL A 214 -9.48 -8.82 15.97
N ILE A 215 -8.34 -8.18 16.20
CA ILE A 215 -7.94 -6.97 15.47
C ILE A 215 -6.73 -7.29 14.60
N GLY A 216 -6.72 -6.82 13.36
CA GLY A 216 -5.57 -6.90 12.46
C GLY A 216 -5.43 -5.66 11.59
N GLY A 217 -4.42 -5.67 10.72
CA GLY A 217 -4.05 -4.50 9.92
C GLY A 217 -2.53 -4.35 9.79
N PRO A 218 -2.07 -3.50 8.85
CA PRO A 218 -0.65 -3.47 8.44
C PRO A 218 0.30 -3.04 9.56
N ILE A 219 -0.15 -2.22 10.50
CA ILE A 219 0.69 -1.66 11.57
C ILE A 219 0.95 -2.65 12.71
N PHE A 220 0.11 -3.69 12.87
CA PHE A 220 0.15 -4.64 13.98
C PHE A 220 1.27 -5.69 13.87
N SER A 221 2.15 -5.53 12.89
CA SER A 221 3.47 -6.19 12.90
C SER A 221 4.42 -5.55 13.92
N GLN A 222 4.13 -4.35 14.42
CA GLN A 222 4.88 -3.71 15.51
C GLN A 222 4.39 -4.24 16.86
N ALA A 223 5.28 -4.90 17.61
CA ALA A 223 4.93 -5.61 18.84
C ALA A 223 4.28 -4.68 19.89
N GLU A 224 4.86 -3.50 20.14
CA GLU A 224 4.32 -2.59 21.16
C GLU A 224 2.95 -2.02 20.78
N VAL A 225 2.73 -1.72 19.50
CA VAL A 225 1.41 -1.29 18.99
C VAL A 225 0.38 -2.39 19.22
N SER A 226 0.73 -3.63 18.90
CA SER A 226 -0.15 -4.79 19.08
C SER A 226 -0.45 -5.08 20.54
N ARG A 227 0.53 -4.94 21.44
CA ARG A 227 0.32 -5.10 22.88
C ARG A 227 -0.63 -4.06 23.46
N GLU A 228 -0.53 -2.80 23.03
CA GLU A 228 -1.47 -1.76 23.46
C GLU A 228 -2.89 -2.05 22.98
N TRP A 229 -3.05 -2.47 21.72
CA TRP A 229 -4.37 -2.79 21.15
C TRP A 229 -4.95 -4.10 21.68
N ALA A 230 -4.12 -5.05 22.12
CA ALA A 230 -4.57 -6.29 22.76
C ALA A 230 -5.27 -6.04 24.11
N ARG A 231 -5.06 -4.88 24.73
CA ARG A 231 -5.73 -4.47 25.99
C ARG A 231 -7.13 -3.91 25.77
N LEU A 232 -7.59 -3.76 24.52
CA LEU A 232 -8.93 -3.25 24.24
C LEU A 232 -10.01 -4.26 24.72
N PRO A 233 -11.20 -3.77 25.15
CA PRO A 233 -12.24 -4.62 25.73
C PRO A 233 -12.68 -5.75 24.78
N GLY A 234 -12.75 -6.99 25.28
CA GLY A 234 -13.23 -8.14 24.49
C GLY A 234 -12.28 -8.63 23.39
N VAL A 235 -11.11 -8.00 23.21
CA VAL A 235 -10.08 -8.50 22.30
C VAL A 235 -9.51 -9.81 22.84
N ARG A 236 -9.52 -10.84 21.99
CA ARG A 236 -8.90 -12.13 22.30
C ARG A 236 -7.49 -12.24 21.71
N ALA A 237 -7.25 -11.55 20.58
CA ALA A 237 -5.93 -11.41 19.99
C ALA A 237 -5.86 -10.22 19.02
N VAL A 238 -4.65 -9.68 18.89
CA VAL A 238 -4.24 -8.81 17.77
C VAL A 238 -3.36 -9.64 16.83
N VAL A 239 -3.54 -9.49 15.53
CA VAL A 239 -2.80 -10.22 14.51
C VAL A 239 -2.09 -9.26 13.55
N GLY A 240 -0.80 -9.50 13.35
CA GLY A 240 0.05 -8.72 12.45
C GLY A 240 0.47 -9.49 11.18
N ALA A 241 1.08 -8.76 10.25
CA ALA A 241 1.66 -9.27 9.01
C ALA A 241 0.66 -9.99 8.09
N GLU A 242 1.15 -10.99 7.35
CA GLU A 242 0.40 -11.80 6.38
C GLU A 242 -0.28 -12.97 7.11
N PHE A 243 -1.59 -12.88 7.33
CA PHE A 243 -2.35 -13.80 8.19
C PHE A 243 -3.33 -14.70 7.42
N GLU A 244 -3.44 -14.52 6.10
CA GLU A 244 -4.49 -15.11 5.27
C GLU A 244 -4.47 -16.64 5.24
N ARG A 245 -3.30 -17.27 5.29
CA ARG A 245 -3.19 -18.75 5.27
C ARG A 245 -3.69 -19.42 6.55
N GLN A 246 -3.59 -18.74 7.68
CA GLN A 246 -3.92 -19.33 8.99
C GLN A 246 -5.25 -18.82 9.56
N ILE A 247 -5.89 -17.84 8.92
CA ILE A 247 -7.12 -17.22 9.42
C ILE A 247 -8.23 -18.25 9.70
N VAL A 248 -8.38 -19.27 8.86
CA VAL A 248 -9.43 -20.28 9.03
C VAL A 248 -9.22 -21.10 10.31
N ALA A 249 -8.02 -21.64 10.51
CA ALA A 249 -7.69 -22.41 11.71
C ALA A 249 -7.74 -21.52 12.96
N PHE A 250 -7.23 -20.29 12.82
CA PHE A 250 -7.23 -19.29 13.88
C PHE A 250 -8.64 -18.93 14.35
N CYS A 251 -9.58 -18.62 13.45
CA CYS A 251 -10.96 -18.29 13.82
C CYS A 251 -11.66 -19.44 14.54
N ARG A 252 -11.44 -20.69 14.12
CA ARG A 252 -11.94 -21.88 14.82
C ARG A 252 -11.41 -21.93 16.25
N ASP A 253 -10.12 -21.69 16.43
CA ASP A 253 -9.46 -21.78 17.74
C ASP A 253 -9.83 -20.61 18.66
N VAL A 254 -10.11 -19.43 18.11
CA VAL A 254 -10.72 -18.29 18.83
C VAL A 254 -12.08 -18.69 19.40
N LEU A 255 -12.95 -19.28 18.56
CA LEU A 255 -14.29 -19.73 18.96
C LEU A 255 -14.25 -20.88 19.98
N ALA A 256 -13.23 -21.74 19.89
CA ALA A 256 -13.01 -22.82 20.86
C ALA A 256 -12.37 -22.36 22.17
N GLY A 257 -11.99 -21.09 22.29
CA GLY A 257 -11.30 -20.56 23.48
C GLY A 257 -9.87 -21.09 23.67
N ALA A 258 -9.23 -21.56 22.60
CA ALA A 258 -7.90 -22.17 22.63
C ALA A 258 -6.77 -21.13 22.89
N ASP A 259 -5.54 -21.63 23.01
CA ASP A 259 -4.35 -20.77 23.11
C ASP A 259 -3.94 -20.24 21.73
N LEU A 260 -4.09 -18.93 21.55
CA LEU A 260 -3.86 -18.26 20.28
C LEU A 260 -2.39 -17.88 20.06
N ALA A 261 -1.56 -17.86 21.11
CA ALA A 261 -0.14 -17.53 21.00
C ALA A 261 0.66 -18.58 20.19
N SER A 262 0.06 -19.75 19.91
CA SER A 262 0.64 -20.75 19.01
C SER A 262 0.72 -20.27 17.55
N TYR A 263 -0.07 -19.26 17.17
CA TYR A 263 -0.13 -18.73 15.81
C TYR A 263 0.91 -17.62 15.61
N PRO A 264 1.83 -17.73 14.64
CA PRO A 264 2.80 -16.68 14.35
C PRO A 264 2.13 -15.33 14.05
N GLY A 265 2.64 -14.26 14.63
CA GLY A 265 2.12 -12.89 14.48
C GLY A 265 0.90 -12.55 15.33
N SER A 266 0.51 -13.42 16.26
CA SER A 266 -0.55 -13.14 17.23
C SER A 266 0.00 -12.50 18.50
N PHE A 267 -0.79 -11.64 19.12
CA PHE A 267 -0.53 -10.99 20.41
C PHE A 267 -1.80 -11.10 21.25
N THR A 268 -1.70 -11.63 22.46
CA THR A 268 -2.87 -11.88 23.32
C THR A 268 -2.91 -10.94 24.54
N PRO A 269 -4.09 -10.70 25.13
CA PRO A 269 -4.22 -9.79 26.28
C PRO A 269 -3.43 -10.19 27.53
N ASP A 270 -3.11 -11.48 27.70
CA ASP A 270 -2.27 -12.02 28.78
C ASP A 270 -0.77 -11.81 28.52
N GLY A 271 -0.40 -11.08 27.46
CA GLY A 271 0.97 -10.71 27.15
C GLY A 271 1.77 -11.78 26.42
N LYS A 272 1.14 -12.90 26.02
CA LYS A 272 1.79 -13.89 25.18
C LYS A 272 1.81 -13.42 23.72
N GLU A 273 2.84 -13.84 23.01
CA GLU A 273 3.00 -13.54 21.59
C GLU A 273 3.45 -14.79 20.83
N GLY A 274 2.92 -14.93 19.62
CA GLY A 274 3.38 -15.96 18.71
C GLY A 274 4.71 -15.62 18.07
N ALA A 275 5.33 -16.63 17.45
CA ALA A 275 6.56 -16.46 16.71
C ALA A 275 6.43 -15.37 15.63
N THR A 276 7.56 -14.79 15.21
CA THR A 276 7.57 -13.89 14.04
C THR A 276 7.03 -14.63 12.81
N PRO A 277 5.97 -14.14 12.16
CA PRO A 277 5.39 -14.88 11.04
C PRO A 277 6.36 -14.93 9.87
N ALA A 278 6.41 -16.07 9.18
CA ALA A 278 7.16 -16.20 7.93
C ALA A 278 6.49 -15.35 6.83
N ALA A 279 7.24 -14.99 5.80
CA ALA A 279 6.66 -14.44 4.58
C ALA A 279 5.85 -15.51 3.84
N GLU A 280 4.73 -15.09 3.25
CA GLU A 280 4.06 -15.91 2.24
C GLU A 280 5.03 -16.18 1.09
N ARG A 281 5.27 -17.45 0.77
CA ARG A 281 6.24 -17.83 -0.27
C ARG A 281 5.62 -17.82 -1.65
N ASN A 282 4.36 -18.25 -1.76
CA ASN A 282 3.68 -18.36 -3.03
C ASN A 282 2.37 -17.57 -3.01
N LEU A 283 2.40 -16.38 -3.59
CA LEU A 283 1.25 -15.49 -3.67
C LEU A 283 0.18 -16.00 -4.65
N ASP A 284 0.50 -16.92 -5.55
CA ASP A 284 -0.49 -17.52 -6.47
C ASP A 284 -1.44 -18.50 -5.77
N ASP A 285 -1.11 -18.97 -4.55
CA ASP A 285 -1.98 -19.86 -3.78
C ASP A 285 -3.10 -19.08 -3.04
N LEU A 286 -3.01 -17.75 -3.01
CA LEU A 286 -4.04 -16.91 -2.41
C LEU A 286 -5.27 -16.90 -3.30
N LEU A 287 -6.44 -16.90 -2.68
CA LEU A 287 -7.71 -16.82 -3.39
C LEU A 287 -7.88 -15.44 -4.04
N ILE A 288 -8.71 -15.38 -5.09
CA ILE A 288 -9.20 -14.11 -5.62
C ILE A 288 -10.01 -13.42 -4.50
N PRO A 289 -9.69 -12.15 -4.15
CA PRO A 289 -10.44 -11.42 -3.12
C PRO A 289 -11.93 -11.36 -3.41
N ASP A 290 -12.75 -11.55 -2.38
CA ASP A 290 -14.21 -11.43 -2.48
C ASP A 290 -14.65 -10.02 -2.06
N TYR A 291 -15.09 -9.23 -3.05
CA TYR A 291 -15.58 -7.86 -2.83
C TYR A 291 -17.11 -7.74 -2.86
N THR A 292 -17.84 -8.85 -2.74
CA THR A 292 -19.30 -8.89 -2.92
C THR A 292 -20.04 -7.96 -1.94
N ASP A 293 -19.57 -7.88 -0.70
CA ASP A 293 -20.25 -7.14 0.38
C ASP A 293 -19.88 -5.65 0.42
N PHE A 294 -18.93 -5.20 -0.42
CA PHE A 294 -18.52 -3.80 -0.44
C PHE A 294 -19.57 -2.91 -1.14
N PRO A 295 -19.76 -1.66 -0.68
CA PRO A 295 -20.80 -0.77 -1.18
C PRO A 295 -20.38 -0.11 -2.51
N TRP A 296 -20.35 -0.89 -3.60
CA TRP A 296 -19.88 -0.43 -4.91
C TRP A 296 -20.63 0.79 -5.48
N ASP A 297 -21.90 0.96 -5.09
CA ASP A 297 -22.75 2.10 -5.43
C ASP A 297 -22.39 3.39 -4.68
N ARG A 298 -21.61 3.28 -3.60
CA ARG A 298 -21.20 4.42 -2.75
C ARG A 298 -19.81 4.95 -3.07
N TYR A 299 -19.00 4.20 -3.83
CA TYR A 299 -17.74 4.71 -4.33
C TYR A 299 -17.98 5.73 -5.44
N GLU A 300 -17.18 6.80 -5.47
CA GLU A 300 -17.25 7.81 -6.54
C GLU A 300 -16.95 7.21 -7.93
N SER A 301 -16.13 6.16 -7.96
CA SER A 301 -15.81 5.39 -9.15
C SER A 301 -15.59 3.93 -8.76
N ARG A 302 -16.01 2.99 -9.60
CA ARG A 302 -15.85 1.56 -9.34
C ARG A 302 -14.42 1.14 -9.64
N ILE A 303 -13.50 1.33 -8.70
CA ILE A 303 -12.09 0.95 -8.90
C ILE A 303 -11.84 -0.41 -8.26
N ILE A 304 -11.22 -1.31 -9.01
CA ILE A 304 -10.86 -2.65 -8.58
C ILE A 304 -9.42 -2.64 -8.07
N PRO A 305 -9.17 -2.93 -6.79
CA PRO A 305 -7.82 -3.06 -6.27
C PRO A 305 -7.20 -4.38 -6.70
N ILE A 306 -5.95 -4.31 -7.17
CA ILE A 306 -5.16 -5.46 -7.59
C ILE A 306 -3.80 -5.37 -6.91
N GLN A 307 -3.21 -6.53 -6.62
CA GLN A 307 -1.84 -6.60 -6.12
C GLN A 307 -1.08 -7.69 -6.86
N MET A 308 0.01 -7.28 -7.53
CA MET A 308 0.87 -8.19 -8.29
C MET A 308 1.94 -8.82 -7.39
N GLY A 309 2.46 -8.06 -6.43
CA GLY A 309 3.53 -8.48 -5.55
C GLY A 309 3.41 -7.94 -4.13
N ARG A 310 4.16 -8.59 -3.23
CA ARG A 310 4.40 -8.16 -1.85
C ARG A 310 5.89 -7.91 -1.70
N GLY A 311 6.26 -6.90 -0.94
CA GLY A 311 7.64 -6.45 -0.80
C GLY A 311 7.96 -5.30 -1.75
N CYS A 312 9.18 -4.80 -1.63
CA CYS A 312 9.78 -3.85 -2.54
C CYS A 312 11.15 -4.39 -2.95
N GLY A 313 11.39 -4.52 -4.26
CA GLY A 313 12.67 -5.02 -4.78
C GLY A 313 13.86 -4.11 -4.45
N TRP A 314 13.62 -2.86 -4.03
CA TRP A 314 14.67 -1.96 -3.54
C TRP A 314 15.00 -2.23 -2.07
N GLY A 315 14.03 -2.24 -1.16
CA GLY A 315 14.21 -2.68 0.23
C GLY A 315 15.25 -1.94 1.11
N HIS A 316 15.89 -0.86 0.63
CA HIS A 316 17.00 -0.20 1.35
C HIS A 316 16.69 1.22 1.87
N CYS A 317 15.48 1.74 1.65
CA CYS A 317 15.08 3.04 2.18
C CYS A 317 15.10 3.02 3.72
N ARG A 318 15.98 3.80 4.35
CA ARG A 318 16.21 3.75 5.81
C ARG A 318 15.00 4.17 6.64
N PHE A 319 14.14 5.02 6.09
CA PHE A 319 12.93 5.54 6.76
C PHE A 319 11.67 4.69 6.53
N CYS A 320 11.70 3.73 5.61
CA CYS A 320 10.49 3.13 5.07
C CYS A 320 9.88 2.15 6.08
N GLY A 321 8.74 2.55 6.64
CA GLY A 321 7.97 1.71 7.56
C GLY A 321 7.50 0.41 6.94
N ASP A 322 7.20 0.39 5.64
CA ASP A 322 6.69 -0.82 4.99
C ASP A 322 7.69 -1.96 4.98
N ILE A 323 9.00 -1.69 5.12
CA ILE A 323 9.99 -2.74 5.37
C ILE A 323 9.69 -3.42 6.72
N VAL A 324 9.34 -2.67 7.74
CA VAL A 324 9.08 -3.22 9.07
C VAL A 324 7.66 -3.81 9.16
N THR A 325 6.67 -3.13 8.61
CA THR A 325 5.25 -3.36 8.89
C THR A 325 4.57 -4.31 7.90
N ALA A 326 4.71 -4.04 6.60
CA ALA A 326 3.93 -4.69 5.56
C ALA A 326 4.72 -5.71 4.73
N ASN A 327 6.04 -5.55 4.57
CA ASN A 327 6.70 -6.00 3.35
C ASN A 327 8.22 -6.31 3.42
N GLY A 328 8.96 -6.04 4.51
CA GLY A 328 10.43 -6.24 4.55
C GLY A 328 10.89 -7.68 4.77
N ARG A 329 10.21 -8.61 4.11
CA ARG A 329 10.55 -10.03 4.05
C ARG A 329 11.01 -10.45 2.64
N GLY A 330 11.50 -9.49 1.86
CA GLY A 330 11.87 -9.65 0.45
C GLY A 330 10.71 -9.42 -0.52
N TYR A 331 11.03 -9.16 -1.78
CA TYR A 331 10.05 -9.02 -2.86
C TYR A 331 9.63 -10.38 -3.40
N ARG A 332 8.32 -10.57 -3.56
CA ARG A 332 7.66 -11.76 -4.11
C ARG A 332 6.57 -11.30 -5.06
N THR A 333 6.36 -12.06 -6.13
CA THR A 333 5.37 -11.71 -7.15
C THR A 333 4.58 -12.93 -7.59
N ARG A 334 3.34 -12.69 -8.01
CA ARG A 334 2.47 -13.66 -8.66
C ARG A 334 2.90 -13.84 -10.12
N ARG A 335 2.50 -14.96 -10.72
CA ARG A 335 2.58 -15.10 -12.17
C ARG A 335 1.69 -14.05 -12.85
N VAL A 336 2.19 -13.41 -13.91
CA VAL A 336 1.44 -12.39 -14.66
C VAL A 336 0.09 -12.93 -15.13
N GLY A 337 0.03 -14.16 -15.62
CA GLY A 337 -1.24 -14.80 -16.03
C GLY A 337 -2.26 -14.91 -14.88
N SER A 338 -1.82 -15.16 -13.64
CA SER A 338 -2.73 -15.15 -12.48
C SER A 338 -3.31 -13.77 -12.20
N VAL A 339 -2.49 -12.72 -12.35
CA VAL A 339 -2.92 -11.33 -12.16
C VAL A 339 -3.91 -10.93 -13.25
N LEU A 340 -3.65 -11.25 -14.52
CA LEU A 340 -4.56 -10.99 -15.63
C LEU A 340 -5.89 -11.75 -15.48
N ALA A 341 -5.84 -13.01 -15.06
CA ALA A 341 -7.03 -13.80 -14.78
C ALA A 341 -7.88 -13.21 -13.63
N GLU A 342 -7.24 -12.72 -12.57
CA GLU A 342 -7.92 -12.00 -11.49
C GLU A 342 -8.55 -10.70 -12.00
N MET A 343 -7.78 -9.87 -12.73
CA MET A 343 -8.30 -8.63 -13.31
C MET A 343 -9.54 -8.87 -14.18
N LYS A 344 -9.50 -9.91 -15.03
CA LYS A 344 -10.65 -10.32 -15.85
C LYS A 344 -11.83 -10.73 -14.99
N SER A 345 -11.62 -11.64 -14.03
CA SER A 345 -12.69 -12.12 -13.16
C SER A 345 -13.33 -11.00 -12.33
N GLN A 346 -12.54 -10.07 -11.80
CA GLN A 346 -13.06 -8.94 -11.02
C GLN A 346 -13.78 -7.92 -11.91
N SER A 347 -13.26 -7.70 -13.12
CA SER A 347 -13.88 -6.82 -14.11
C SER A 347 -15.28 -7.29 -14.48
N GLU A 348 -15.43 -8.59 -14.74
CA GLU A 348 -16.71 -9.22 -15.08
C GLU A 348 -17.69 -9.18 -13.89
N ARG A 349 -17.23 -9.44 -12.66
CA ARG A 349 -18.08 -9.47 -11.46
C ARG A 349 -18.58 -8.08 -11.02
N HIS A 350 -17.74 -7.06 -11.15
CA HIS A 350 -18.01 -5.72 -10.62
C HIS A 350 -18.31 -4.68 -11.70
N GLU A 351 -18.36 -5.12 -12.96
CA GLU A 351 -18.71 -4.31 -14.14
C GLU A 351 -17.83 -3.05 -14.25
N SER A 352 -16.52 -3.22 -14.04
CA SER A 352 -15.55 -2.14 -14.12
C SER A 352 -14.28 -2.57 -14.82
N ARG A 353 -13.59 -1.62 -15.45
CA ARG A 353 -12.27 -1.78 -16.06
C ARG A 353 -11.24 -0.80 -15.48
N ASP A 354 -11.55 -0.22 -14.33
CA ASP A 354 -10.67 0.70 -13.62
C ASP A 354 -9.94 -0.04 -12.52
N PHE A 355 -8.60 -0.05 -12.58
CA PHE A 355 -7.78 -0.81 -11.65
C PHE A 355 -6.79 0.09 -10.90
N VAL A 356 -6.53 -0.25 -9.64
CA VAL A 356 -5.44 0.33 -8.86
C VAL A 356 -4.51 -0.78 -8.40
N PHE A 357 -3.23 -0.68 -8.77
CA PHE A 357 -2.22 -1.58 -8.25
C PHE A 357 -1.68 -1.06 -6.91
N LEU A 358 -1.83 -1.88 -5.87
CA LEU A 358 -1.48 -1.54 -4.49
C LEU A 358 -0.02 -1.90 -4.13
N ASP A 359 0.74 -2.41 -5.10
CA ASP A 359 2.17 -2.70 -4.95
C ASP A 359 2.96 -1.47 -4.48
N LEU A 360 3.84 -1.66 -3.49
CA LEU A 360 4.75 -0.59 -3.02
C LEU A 360 5.66 -0.07 -4.14
N LYS A 361 6.11 -1.00 -4.99
CA LYS A 361 6.94 -0.77 -6.16
C LYS A 361 6.51 -1.79 -7.22
N LEU A 362 5.56 -1.42 -8.07
CA LEU A 362 5.03 -2.30 -9.12
C LEU A 362 6.12 -2.68 -10.14
N ASN A 363 7.08 -1.78 -10.40
CA ASN A 363 8.29 -2.06 -11.18
C ASN A 363 9.42 -2.69 -10.35
N SER A 364 9.09 -3.51 -9.33
CA SER A 364 10.11 -4.23 -8.54
C SER A 364 10.94 -5.20 -9.41
N HIS A 365 10.32 -5.75 -10.45
CA HIS A 365 10.97 -6.56 -11.47
C HIS A 365 10.58 -6.06 -12.88
N PRO A 366 11.47 -5.34 -13.60
CA PRO A 366 11.13 -4.70 -14.88
C PRO A 366 10.58 -5.65 -15.94
N ASP A 367 11.12 -6.87 -16.06
CA ASP A 367 10.60 -7.82 -17.06
C ASP A 367 9.18 -8.29 -16.74
N THR A 368 8.85 -8.48 -15.47
CA THR A 368 7.49 -8.81 -15.03
C THR A 368 6.55 -7.63 -15.25
N TRP A 369 7.02 -6.41 -15.01
CA TRP A 369 6.29 -5.18 -15.36
C TRP A 369 5.97 -5.12 -16.86
N ARG A 370 6.95 -5.34 -17.74
CA ARG A 370 6.76 -5.30 -19.20
C ARG A 370 5.75 -6.36 -19.66
N LYS A 371 5.87 -7.59 -19.13
CA LYS A 371 4.91 -8.67 -19.38
C LYS A 371 3.50 -8.34 -18.90
N LEU A 372 3.37 -7.70 -17.74
CA LEU A 372 2.08 -7.22 -17.24
C LEU A 372 1.47 -6.18 -18.19
N VAL A 373 2.24 -5.15 -18.57
CA VAL A 373 1.79 -4.09 -19.49
C VAL A 373 1.34 -4.69 -20.82
N GLN A 374 2.13 -5.59 -21.40
CA GLN A 374 1.78 -6.29 -22.63
C GLN A 374 0.48 -7.11 -22.46
N GLY A 375 0.39 -7.92 -21.41
CA GLY A 375 -0.79 -8.75 -21.17
C GLY A 375 -2.07 -7.94 -20.91
N ILE A 376 -1.99 -6.79 -20.25
CA ILE A 376 -3.15 -5.88 -20.09
C ILE A 376 -3.60 -5.36 -21.46
N ALA A 377 -2.66 -4.97 -22.33
CA ALA A 377 -2.99 -4.46 -23.66
C ALA A 377 -3.66 -5.52 -24.55
N GLU A 378 -3.21 -6.77 -24.46
CA GLU A 378 -3.69 -7.88 -25.29
C GLU A 378 -4.99 -8.51 -24.76
N GLU A 379 -5.07 -8.79 -23.46
CA GLU A 379 -6.16 -9.57 -22.86
C GLU A 379 -7.29 -8.72 -22.27
N LEU A 380 -6.98 -7.46 -21.91
CA LEU A 380 -7.89 -6.56 -21.20
C LEU A 380 -7.95 -5.17 -21.86
N PRO A 381 -8.18 -5.07 -23.18
CA PRO A 381 -8.20 -3.80 -23.89
C PRO A 381 -9.26 -2.85 -23.31
N GLY A 382 -8.93 -1.56 -23.27
CA GLY A 382 -9.78 -0.51 -22.68
C GLY A 382 -9.73 -0.44 -21.15
N SER A 383 -8.90 -1.25 -20.49
CA SER A 383 -8.63 -1.09 -19.06
C SER A 383 -7.92 0.23 -18.77
N ARG A 384 -8.25 0.82 -17.63
CA ARG A 384 -7.62 2.03 -17.11
C ARG A 384 -6.97 1.69 -15.80
N TRP A 385 -5.72 2.08 -15.59
CA TRP A 385 -5.04 1.70 -14.36
C TRP A 385 -4.00 2.70 -13.88
N ILE A 386 -3.67 2.58 -12.60
CA ILE A 386 -2.69 3.39 -11.90
C ILE A 386 -1.82 2.51 -11.00
N GLY A 387 -0.61 2.96 -10.67
CA GLY A 387 0.26 2.23 -9.76
C GLY A 387 1.42 3.08 -9.24
N SER A 388 2.11 2.54 -8.22
CA SER A 388 3.31 3.16 -7.66
C SER A 388 4.57 2.50 -8.21
N VAL A 389 5.56 3.31 -8.57
CA VAL A 389 6.85 2.89 -9.11
C VAL A 389 7.99 3.57 -8.37
N HIS A 390 9.19 3.05 -8.54
CA HIS A 390 10.42 3.67 -8.04
C HIS A 390 11.38 3.91 -9.20
N VAL A 391 11.94 5.12 -9.22
CA VAL A 391 13.03 5.52 -10.13
C VAL A 391 14.35 5.07 -9.52
N GLN A 392 15.09 4.21 -10.21
CA GLN A 392 16.44 3.79 -9.80
C GLN A 392 17.49 4.66 -10.48
N GLY A 393 18.63 4.82 -9.79
CA GLY A 393 19.78 5.55 -10.32
C GLY A 393 20.49 4.83 -11.47
N ASP A 394 20.44 3.49 -11.48
CA ASP A 394 20.87 2.68 -12.63
C ASP A 394 19.72 2.50 -13.65
N ILE A 395 20.10 2.26 -14.90
CA ILE A 395 19.14 2.05 -16.00
C ILE A 395 18.66 0.59 -16.02
N ASP A 396 19.53 -0.34 -15.64
CA ASP A 396 19.29 -1.79 -15.74
C ASP A 396 18.06 -2.25 -14.94
N ASN A 397 17.70 -1.51 -13.88
CA ASN A 397 16.55 -1.82 -13.03
C ASN A 397 15.53 -0.66 -12.96
N GLY A 398 15.56 0.24 -13.95
CA GLY A 398 14.66 1.39 -14.10
C GLY A 398 13.61 1.18 -15.21
N LEU A 399 12.63 2.10 -15.26
CA LEU A 399 11.74 2.25 -16.42
C LEU A 399 12.34 3.27 -17.38
N GLU A 400 12.26 2.98 -18.68
CA GLU A 400 12.64 3.90 -19.75
C GLU A 400 11.42 4.55 -20.39
N ARG A 401 11.65 5.55 -21.24
CA ARG A 401 10.58 6.24 -21.97
C ARG A 401 9.68 5.27 -22.74
N GLN A 402 10.24 4.28 -23.42
CA GLN A 402 9.48 3.26 -24.15
C GLN A 402 8.57 2.43 -23.23
N ASP A 403 9.01 2.14 -21.99
CA ASP A 403 8.20 1.42 -21.00
C ASP A 403 7.00 2.27 -20.55
N LEU A 404 7.20 3.58 -20.42
CA LEU A 404 6.15 4.54 -20.05
C LEU A 404 5.14 4.74 -21.17
N GLU A 405 5.61 4.85 -22.42
CA GLU A 405 4.75 4.94 -23.62
C GLU A 405 3.93 3.65 -23.79
N ALA A 406 4.54 2.47 -23.62
CA ALA A 406 3.84 1.19 -23.64
C ALA A 406 2.79 1.08 -22.52
N ALA A 407 3.13 1.48 -21.29
CA ALA A 407 2.19 1.50 -20.17
C ALA A 407 1.01 2.44 -20.44
N ARG A 408 1.27 3.63 -21.00
CA ARG A 408 0.21 4.56 -21.41
C ARG A 408 -0.71 3.95 -22.47
N ALA A 409 -0.15 3.28 -23.48
CA ALA A 409 -0.91 2.62 -24.54
C ALA A 409 -1.75 1.46 -23.99
N ALA A 410 -1.25 0.74 -22.98
CA ALA A 410 -1.97 -0.29 -22.23
C ALA A 410 -2.97 0.25 -21.19
N GLY A 411 -3.21 1.57 -21.16
CA GLY A 411 -4.24 2.19 -20.33
C GLY A 411 -3.78 2.70 -18.96
N MET A 412 -2.47 2.76 -18.69
CA MET A 412 -1.99 3.47 -17.51
C MET A 412 -2.30 4.95 -17.64
N LEU A 413 -2.92 5.56 -16.64
CA LEU A 413 -3.31 6.98 -16.68
C LEU A 413 -2.52 7.85 -15.72
N ARG A 414 -2.06 7.28 -14.60
CA ARG A 414 -1.33 7.99 -13.57
C ARG A 414 -0.32 7.08 -12.90
N LEU A 415 0.88 7.59 -12.66
CA LEU A 415 1.88 6.93 -11.84
C LEU A 415 2.22 7.76 -10.61
N THR A 416 2.58 7.06 -9.55
CA THR A 416 3.10 7.64 -8.31
C THR A 416 4.54 7.21 -8.14
N PHE A 417 5.44 8.12 -7.78
CA PHE A 417 6.79 7.74 -7.34
C PHE A 417 7.26 8.59 -6.17
N GLY A 418 8.20 8.05 -5.38
CA GLY A 418 8.82 8.80 -4.28
C GLY A 418 10.05 9.55 -4.75
N MET A 419 9.92 10.85 -5.04
CA MET A 419 11.06 11.75 -5.28
C MET A 419 11.79 12.06 -3.98
N GLU A 420 11.04 12.27 -2.88
CA GLU A 420 11.48 12.50 -1.50
C GLU A 420 12.31 13.76 -1.23
N SER A 421 13.28 14.11 -2.08
CA SER A 421 14.10 15.31 -1.97
C SER A 421 14.68 15.73 -3.33
N GLY A 422 14.97 17.02 -3.49
CA GLY A 422 15.80 17.52 -4.61
C GLY A 422 17.30 17.57 -4.31
N SER A 423 17.73 17.13 -3.11
CA SER A 423 19.15 17.07 -2.75
C SER A 423 19.68 15.64 -2.84
N GLN A 424 20.68 15.41 -3.71
CA GLN A 424 21.32 14.10 -3.83
C GLN A 424 21.87 13.61 -2.48
N ARG A 425 22.48 14.50 -1.70
CA ARG A 425 23.03 14.18 -0.38
C ARG A 425 21.98 13.64 0.59
N VAL A 426 20.75 14.17 0.54
CA VAL A 426 19.63 13.71 1.37
C VAL A 426 19.07 12.39 0.84
N LEU A 427 18.98 12.22 -0.48
CA LEU A 427 18.57 10.94 -1.09
C LEU A 427 19.54 9.80 -0.77
N ASP A 428 20.83 10.09 -0.77
CA ASP A 428 21.87 9.14 -0.39
C ASP A 428 21.77 8.76 1.08
N SER A 429 21.55 9.74 1.98
CA SER A 429 21.36 9.48 3.41
C SER A 429 20.06 8.75 3.72
N MET A 430 19.04 8.86 2.86
CA MET A 430 17.82 8.04 2.90
C MET A 430 18.05 6.60 2.43
N GLY A 431 19.15 6.30 1.73
CA GLY A 431 19.31 5.04 1.02
C GLY A 431 18.27 4.88 -0.08
N LYS A 432 17.89 5.96 -0.77
CA LYS A 432 16.80 5.95 -1.75
C LYS A 432 17.18 5.27 -3.07
N GLY A 433 18.46 5.20 -3.41
CA GLY A 433 18.94 4.51 -4.61
C GLY A 433 18.60 5.19 -5.93
N THR A 434 18.25 6.47 -5.90
CA THR A 434 17.94 7.29 -7.09
C THR A 434 18.91 8.46 -7.22
N CYS A 435 18.91 9.11 -8.38
CA CYS A 435 19.55 10.41 -8.54
C CYS A 435 18.59 11.50 -9.03
N VAL A 436 18.89 12.74 -8.66
CA VAL A 436 18.06 13.92 -8.94
C VAL A 436 17.81 14.08 -10.44
N GLU A 437 18.83 13.94 -11.28
CA GLU A 437 18.74 14.06 -12.73
C GLU A 437 17.90 12.94 -13.35
N ARG A 438 17.94 11.72 -12.78
CA ARG A 438 17.08 10.62 -13.25
C ARG A 438 15.63 10.84 -12.85
N ASN A 439 15.36 11.30 -11.63
CA ASN A 439 14.01 11.70 -11.22
C ASN A 439 13.45 12.77 -12.17
N LYS A 440 14.24 13.80 -12.49
CA LYS A 440 13.86 14.85 -13.44
C LYS A 440 13.53 14.29 -14.83
N ARG A 441 14.43 13.50 -15.42
CA ARG A 441 14.20 12.86 -16.73
C ARG A 441 12.95 11.98 -16.71
N PHE A 442 12.78 11.18 -15.66
CA PHE A 442 11.62 10.30 -15.51
C PHE A 442 10.31 11.09 -15.48
N VAL A 443 10.25 12.22 -14.77
CA VAL A 443 9.07 13.09 -14.74
C VAL A 443 8.77 13.65 -16.13
N CYS A 444 9.79 14.16 -16.84
CA CYS A 444 9.63 14.68 -18.19
C CYS A 444 9.17 13.59 -19.17
N ASP A 445 9.78 12.40 -19.14
CA ASP A 445 9.44 11.27 -20.01
C ASP A 445 8.01 10.76 -19.75
N ALA A 446 7.62 10.64 -18.47
CA ALA A 446 6.27 10.22 -18.09
C ALA A 446 5.21 11.24 -18.52
N SER A 447 5.48 12.53 -18.30
CA SER A 447 4.59 13.61 -18.72
C SER A 447 4.47 13.66 -20.25
N ALA A 448 5.57 13.54 -20.98
CA ALA A 448 5.60 13.51 -22.44
C ALA A 448 4.87 12.27 -23.02
N ALA A 449 4.92 11.13 -22.32
CA ALA A 449 4.13 9.95 -22.65
C ALA A 449 2.62 10.16 -22.39
N GLY A 450 2.19 11.27 -21.81
CA GLY A 450 0.78 11.57 -21.52
C GLY A 450 0.25 10.84 -20.27
N LEU A 451 1.14 10.54 -19.32
CA LEU A 451 0.80 10.03 -17.99
C LEU A 451 0.65 11.20 -17.02
N SER A 452 -0.32 11.08 -16.12
CA SER A 452 -0.36 11.98 -14.97
C SER A 452 0.71 11.59 -13.95
N VAL A 453 1.51 12.55 -13.50
CA VAL A 453 2.67 12.28 -12.63
C VAL A 453 2.42 12.79 -11.22
N ARG A 454 2.41 11.88 -10.25
CA ARG A 454 2.36 12.20 -8.83
C ARG A 454 3.68 11.90 -8.15
N THR A 455 4.13 12.80 -7.28
CA THR A 455 5.30 12.57 -6.43
C THR A 455 5.06 12.86 -4.94
N THR A 456 5.83 12.21 -4.08
CA THR A 456 5.96 12.55 -2.66
C THR A 456 7.28 13.25 -2.36
N ILE A 457 7.30 14.03 -1.28
CA ILE A 457 8.48 14.68 -0.69
C ILE A 457 8.46 14.45 0.81
N ILE A 458 9.63 14.23 1.42
CA ILE A 458 9.79 14.12 2.87
C ILE A 458 10.53 15.34 3.39
N GLN A 459 9.91 16.03 4.33
CA GLN A 459 10.44 17.19 5.01
C GLN A 459 11.01 16.81 6.38
N GLY A 460 12.19 17.34 6.70
CA GLY A 460 12.80 17.19 8.03
C GLY A 460 13.51 15.86 8.22
N TYR A 461 14.19 15.35 7.17
CA TYR A 461 15.06 14.19 7.30
C TYR A 461 16.32 14.53 8.12
N PRO A 462 16.88 13.60 8.93
CA PRO A 462 18.12 13.86 9.67
C PRO A 462 19.25 14.42 8.81
N GLY A 463 19.80 15.55 9.26
CA GLY A 463 20.87 16.27 8.59
C GLY A 463 20.42 17.17 7.43
N GLU A 464 19.13 17.25 7.08
CA GLU A 464 18.62 18.19 6.07
C GLU A 464 18.95 19.65 6.47
N ALA A 465 19.49 20.43 5.53
CA ALA A 465 19.86 21.83 5.73
C ALA A 465 19.01 22.76 4.84
N GLU A 466 19.17 24.07 5.04
CA GLU A 466 18.51 25.08 4.20
C GLU A 466 18.84 24.88 2.71
N SER A 467 20.09 24.59 2.37
CA SER A 467 20.53 24.39 0.98
C SER A 467 19.83 23.20 0.33
N ASP A 468 19.56 22.12 1.07
CA ASP A 468 18.88 20.93 0.52
C ASP A 468 17.40 21.21 0.22
N LEU A 469 16.74 21.98 1.09
CA LEU A 469 15.38 22.45 0.82
C LEU A 469 15.33 23.43 -0.35
N ALA A 470 16.36 24.26 -0.53
CA ALA A 470 16.45 25.15 -1.69
C ALA A 470 16.50 24.35 -2.99
N LEU A 471 17.32 23.29 -3.06
CA LEU A 471 17.38 22.37 -4.20
C LEU A 471 16.03 21.67 -4.45
N THR A 472 15.35 21.25 -3.38
CA THR A 472 14.01 20.65 -3.48
C THR A 472 12.99 21.64 -4.04
N ALA A 473 13.05 22.90 -3.62
CA ALA A 473 12.17 23.94 -4.15
C ALA A 473 12.46 24.25 -5.62
N GLU A 474 13.74 24.34 -6.01
CA GLU A 474 14.17 24.56 -7.39
C GLU A 474 13.69 23.46 -8.32
N LEU A 475 13.84 22.20 -7.91
CA LEU A 475 13.38 21.06 -8.69
C LEU A 475 11.86 21.08 -8.90
N LEU A 476 11.08 21.44 -7.86
CA LEU A 476 9.63 21.58 -7.99
C LEU A 476 9.21 22.74 -8.89
N GLU A 477 9.91 23.87 -8.81
CA GLU A 477 9.64 25.03 -9.66
C GLU A 477 9.96 24.73 -11.11
N GLU A 478 11.06 23.99 -11.35
CA GLU A 478 11.44 23.53 -12.68
C GLU A 478 10.43 22.52 -13.26
N LEU A 479 10.00 21.54 -12.46
CA LEU A 479 9.04 20.50 -12.87
C LEU A 479 7.57 20.92 -12.73
N ASN A 480 7.31 22.21 -12.57
CA ASN A 480 5.95 22.70 -12.36
C ASN A 480 5.03 22.45 -13.57
N GLY A 481 5.56 22.28 -14.78
CA GLY A 481 4.73 21.96 -15.95
C GLY A 481 4.29 20.49 -15.96
N GLU A 482 5.19 19.61 -15.55
CA GLU A 482 5.19 18.17 -15.83
C GLU A 482 4.55 17.35 -14.70
N LEU A 483 4.68 17.81 -13.45
CA LEU A 483 4.05 17.17 -12.29
C LEU A 483 2.56 17.55 -12.22
N ASP A 484 1.67 16.61 -11.91
CA ASP A 484 0.27 16.93 -11.62
C ASP A 484 0.03 17.11 -10.12
N ARG A 485 0.67 16.31 -9.28
CA ARG A 485 0.45 16.32 -7.83
C ARG A 485 1.73 16.09 -7.04
N VAL A 486 1.89 16.87 -5.97
CA VAL A 486 2.99 16.79 -5.02
C VAL A 486 2.43 16.61 -3.61
N ARG A 487 2.82 15.55 -2.94
CA ARG A 487 2.48 15.32 -1.53
C ARG A 487 3.68 15.57 -0.65
N ILE A 488 3.59 16.59 0.19
CA ILE A 488 4.60 16.86 1.20
C ILE A 488 4.22 16.10 2.47
N ASN A 489 5.12 15.23 2.92
CA ASN A 489 5.03 14.52 4.18
C ASN A 489 6.07 15.09 5.14
N ARG A 490 5.70 15.23 6.41
CA ARG A 490 6.69 15.38 7.49
C ARG A 490 7.21 13.99 7.81
N LEU A 491 8.52 13.85 8.01
CA LEU A 491 9.09 12.58 8.44
C LEU A 491 8.34 12.06 9.68
N ASN A 492 7.99 10.79 9.67
CA ASN A 492 7.55 10.06 10.85
C ASN A 492 8.59 8.96 11.05
N VAL A 493 9.33 9.00 12.16
CA VAL A 493 10.28 7.94 12.49
C VAL A 493 9.45 6.76 12.99
N LEU A 494 9.54 5.63 12.31
CA LEU A 494 8.82 4.41 12.66
C LEU A 494 9.77 3.45 13.35
N GLU A 495 9.32 2.87 14.46
CA GLU A 495 10.09 1.92 15.24
C GLU A 495 10.51 0.71 14.38
N GLY A 496 11.70 0.19 14.62
CA GLY A 496 12.28 -0.93 13.87
C GLY A 496 12.83 -0.58 12.48
N THR A 497 12.68 0.66 12.02
CA THR A 497 13.33 1.10 10.77
C THR A 497 14.84 1.30 10.99
N MET A 498 15.64 1.21 9.92
CA MET A 498 17.09 1.49 10.02
C MET A 498 17.34 2.89 10.59
N LEU A 499 16.50 3.86 10.19
CA LEU A 499 16.57 5.22 10.72
C LEU A 499 16.31 5.28 12.22
N ALA A 500 15.31 4.54 12.74
CA ALA A 500 15.07 4.48 14.17
C ALA A 500 16.28 3.92 14.92
N HIS A 501 16.86 2.82 14.43
CA HIS A 501 18.07 2.22 15.02
C HIS A 501 19.27 3.17 15.02
N ASP A 502 19.47 3.93 13.93
CA ASP A 502 20.55 4.93 13.87
C ASP A 502 20.37 6.01 14.94
N LEU A 503 19.13 6.45 15.15
CA LEU A 503 18.81 7.53 16.08
C LEU A 503 18.84 7.06 17.55
N ASP A 504 18.46 5.81 17.82
CA ASP A 504 18.59 5.20 19.15
C ASP A 504 20.07 5.05 19.56
N GLY A 505 20.96 4.79 18.59
CA GLY A 505 22.41 4.63 18.80
C GLY A 505 23.23 5.94 18.76
N GLN A 506 22.66 7.04 18.27
CA GLN A 506 23.36 8.32 18.09
C GLN A 506 22.67 9.47 18.84
N SER A 507 22.65 9.38 20.18
CA SER A 507 22.39 10.55 21.03
C SER A 507 23.62 11.46 21.08
N GLY A 508 23.88 12.19 19.99
CA GLY A 508 24.98 13.14 19.88
C GLY A 508 24.51 14.53 19.38
N PRO A 509 25.14 15.63 19.82
CA PRO A 509 24.76 17.01 19.46
C PRO A 509 24.87 17.38 17.97
N GLU A 510 25.37 16.49 17.11
CA GLU A 510 25.45 16.69 15.65
C GLU A 510 24.21 16.20 14.88
N THR A 511 23.33 15.42 15.51
CA THR A 511 22.10 14.94 14.89
C THR A 511 21.03 16.03 14.89
N SER A 512 20.32 16.25 13.78
CA SER A 512 19.30 17.32 13.70
C SER A 512 17.98 16.96 14.41
N ILE A 513 17.88 15.74 14.95
CA ILE A 513 16.71 15.18 15.65
C ILE A 513 17.13 14.73 17.05
N HIS A 514 16.40 15.16 18.09
CA HIS A 514 16.62 14.74 19.48
C HIS A 514 15.32 14.36 20.19
N SER A 515 15.46 13.69 21.34
CA SER A 515 14.38 13.38 22.28
C SER A 515 13.24 12.60 21.62
N ILE A 516 13.59 11.48 21.00
CA ILE A 516 12.62 10.58 20.40
C ILE A 516 11.90 9.84 21.52
N GLY A 517 10.57 9.90 21.51
CA GLY A 517 9.74 9.00 22.29
C GLY A 517 8.61 8.45 21.43
N TRP A 518 7.95 7.44 21.97
CA TRP A 518 7.02 6.60 21.21
C TRP A 518 5.61 6.66 21.81
N GLU A 519 4.62 6.89 20.94
CA GLU A 519 3.20 6.80 21.24
C GLU A 519 2.64 5.54 20.54
N HIS A 520 2.80 4.38 21.18
CA HIS A 520 2.50 3.07 20.59
C HIS A 520 1.02 2.89 20.22
N GLU A 521 0.08 3.49 20.96
CA GLU A 521 -1.36 3.45 20.60
C GLU A 521 -1.64 3.97 19.18
N TRP A 522 -0.84 4.95 18.74
CA TRP A 522 -0.99 5.63 17.45
C TRP A 522 0.10 5.25 16.44
N ALA A 523 1.08 4.43 16.85
CA ALA A 523 2.30 4.12 16.10
C ALA A 523 3.03 5.39 15.61
N ARG A 524 3.20 6.37 16.50
CA ARG A 524 3.84 7.66 16.19
C ARG A 524 5.07 7.87 17.06
N SER A 525 6.11 8.42 16.46
CA SER A 525 7.20 9.03 17.22
C SER A 525 6.92 10.51 17.47
N HIS A 526 7.39 11.02 18.61
CA HIS A 526 7.55 12.44 18.84
C HIS A 526 9.03 12.76 18.97
N TYR A 527 9.47 13.81 18.29
CA TYR A 527 10.87 14.22 18.29
C TYR A 527 11.00 15.72 18.06
N VAL A 528 12.15 16.28 18.44
CA VAL A 528 12.49 17.68 18.22
C VAL A 528 13.45 17.79 17.04
N HIS A 529 13.03 18.47 15.97
CA HIS A 529 13.92 18.80 14.86
C HIS A 529 14.49 20.21 15.03
N VAL A 530 15.80 20.32 15.29
CA VAL A 530 16.43 21.59 15.69
C VAL A 530 16.45 22.59 14.54
N ARG A 531 16.87 22.13 13.35
CA ARG A 531 17.05 22.98 12.15
C ARG A 531 15.75 23.54 11.56
N GLU A 532 14.60 22.93 11.86
CA GLU A 532 13.32 23.46 11.35
C GLU A 532 13.00 24.85 11.92
N ARG A 533 13.65 25.26 13.01
CA ARG A 533 13.45 26.56 13.66
C ARG A 533 14.20 27.69 12.95
N ASP A 534 15.20 27.36 12.14
CA ASP A 534 16.06 28.33 11.48
C ASP A 534 15.26 29.21 10.51
N ARG A 535 15.59 30.51 10.48
CA ARG A 535 14.88 31.47 9.63
C ARG A 535 15.03 31.12 8.15
N GLY A 536 16.23 30.69 7.75
CA GLY A 536 16.57 30.28 6.41
C GLY A 536 15.85 29.00 5.98
N TYR A 537 15.91 27.95 6.80
CA TYR A 537 15.13 26.72 6.58
C TYR A 537 13.64 27.00 6.40
N ARG A 538 13.04 27.82 7.28
CA ARG A 538 11.63 28.24 7.15
C ARG A 538 11.35 29.04 5.86
N LYS A 539 12.33 29.80 5.36
CA LYS A 539 12.21 30.54 4.09
C LYS A 539 12.12 29.57 2.93
N GLN A 540 12.99 28.58 2.86
CA GLN A 540 12.97 27.58 1.79
C GLN A 540 11.74 26.67 1.90
N MET A 541 11.31 26.30 3.11
CA MET A 541 10.07 25.54 3.26
C MET A 541 8.85 26.31 2.72
N ARG A 542 8.79 27.64 2.91
CA ARG A 542 7.73 28.46 2.29
C ARG A 542 7.82 28.48 0.76
N ARG A 543 9.00 28.28 0.17
CA ARG A 543 9.21 28.16 -1.27
C ARG A 543 8.68 26.81 -1.76
N VAL A 544 9.06 25.71 -1.10
CA VAL A 544 8.53 24.35 -1.36
C VAL A 544 7.00 24.33 -1.30
N LEU A 545 6.38 24.89 -0.25
CA LEU A 545 4.92 24.96 -0.12
C LEU A 545 4.26 25.77 -1.25
N ARG A 546 4.91 26.84 -1.73
CA ARG A 546 4.38 27.64 -2.85
C ARG A 546 4.47 26.88 -4.17
N ALA A 547 5.59 26.23 -4.44
CA ALA A 547 5.78 25.43 -5.64
C ALA A 547 4.79 24.24 -5.67
N SER A 548 4.67 23.51 -4.55
CA SER A 548 3.68 22.43 -4.40
C SER A 548 2.25 22.94 -4.63
N HIS A 549 1.88 24.09 -4.06
CA HIS A 549 0.55 24.66 -4.29
C HIS A 549 0.33 25.09 -5.74
N ALA A 550 1.35 25.66 -6.40
CA ALA A 550 1.27 26.03 -7.81
C ALA A 550 1.00 24.83 -8.72
N ILE A 551 1.59 23.67 -8.37
CA ILE A 551 1.32 22.38 -9.02
C ILE A 551 -0.09 21.89 -8.68
N ASN A 552 -0.40 21.73 -7.38
CA ASN A 552 -1.61 21.05 -6.89
C ASN A 552 -2.92 21.81 -7.15
N ARG A 553 -2.88 23.13 -7.36
CA ARG A 553 -4.07 23.93 -7.71
C ARG A 553 -4.51 23.72 -9.16
N ARG A 554 -3.66 23.15 -10.02
CA ARG A 554 -4.04 22.85 -11.41
C ARG A 554 -4.99 21.65 -11.45
N PRO A 555 -5.97 21.62 -12.35
CA PRO A 555 -6.74 20.40 -12.58
C PRO A 555 -5.78 19.28 -13.03
N ILE A 556 -6.02 18.05 -12.57
CA ILE A 556 -5.33 16.90 -13.17
C ILE A 556 -5.78 16.69 -14.61
N GLN A 557 -4.96 15.98 -15.39
CA GLN A 557 -5.31 15.56 -16.75
C GLN A 557 -6.69 14.88 -16.80
N GLU A 558 -7.50 15.23 -17.80
CA GLU A 558 -8.90 14.81 -17.92
C GLU A 558 -9.06 13.29 -17.88
N ASN A 559 -8.19 12.57 -18.58
CA ASN A 559 -8.16 11.11 -18.63
C ASN A 559 -7.95 10.48 -17.24
N ALA A 560 -7.18 11.11 -16.35
CA ALA A 560 -6.87 10.61 -15.02
C ALA A 560 -7.93 10.98 -13.96
N ARG A 561 -8.99 11.72 -14.30
CA ARG A 561 -10.00 12.20 -13.34
C ARG A 561 -10.76 11.11 -12.59
N VAL A 562 -10.94 9.94 -13.21
CA VAL A 562 -11.55 8.78 -12.54
C VAL A 562 -10.75 8.32 -11.31
N PHE A 563 -9.46 8.64 -11.28
CA PHE A 563 -8.54 8.31 -10.19
C PHE A 563 -8.21 9.52 -9.31
N HIS A 564 -9.00 10.59 -9.38
CA HIS A 564 -8.86 11.74 -8.50
C HIS A 564 -9.12 11.33 -7.03
N GLY A 565 -8.42 11.95 -6.08
CA GLY A 565 -8.53 11.55 -4.67
C GLY A 565 -7.75 10.29 -4.29
N LEU A 566 -7.25 9.51 -5.26
CA LEU A 566 -6.50 8.28 -5.03
C LEU A 566 -5.00 8.49 -4.91
N MET A 567 -4.40 7.56 -4.13
CA MET A 567 -2.99 7.43 -3.78
C MET A 567 -2.37 8.69 -3.19
#